data_AF-A0A0Q6PDE8-F1
#
_entry.id   AF-A0A0Q6PDE8-F1
#
_cell.length_a   1.000
_cell.length_b   1.000
_cell.length_c   1.000
_cell.angle_alpha   90.00
_cell.angle_beta   90.00
_cell.angle_gamma   90.00
#
_symmetry.space_group_name_H-M   'P 1'
#
loop_
_entity.id
_entity.type
_entity.pdbx_description
1 polymer ?
#
loop_
_entity_poly.entity_id
_entity_poly.type
_entity_poly.pdbx_seq_one_letter_code
_entity_poly.pdbx_strand_id
1 'polypeptide(L)'
;MIRDDAGGLSPLFIFTVGSIAFLLIVGAVVWFAIPGASAKHHFVSPSGRVALDIGETCGEASCERRIIAETIAADGSKWRRGCRVPLTDTHLVLLNAFPLWAADEQTVEIVYADAAGQGGKFPLNFAADCTATE
;
A
#
# COMPACT_ATOMS: atom_id res chain seq x y z
N MET A 1 16.84 5.89 68.81
CA MET A 1 15.57 5.99 68.07
C MET A 1 15.92 6.64 66.73
N ILE A 2 16.34 5.81 65.77
CA ILE A 2 16.73 6.25 64.43
C ILE A 2 15.43 6.35 63.65
N ARG A 3 15.05 7.57 63.27
CA ARG A 3 13.86 7.86 62.51
C ARG A 3 14.30 8.05 61.06
N ASP A 4 14.20 6.98 60.29
CA ASP A 4 14.39 6.96 58.85
C ASP A 4 13.23 7.72 58.18
N ASP A 5 13.42 9.02 57.92
CA ASP A 5 12.47 9.83 57.15
C ASP A 5 13.22 10.59 56.06
N ALA A 6 13.58 9.88 54.98
CA ALA A 6 13.89 10.47 53.69
C ALA A 6 13.55 9.48 52.57
N GLY A 7 12.27 9.09 52.48
CA GLY A 7 11.71 8.27 51.40
C GLY A 7 11.62 9.01 50.05
N GLY A 8 12.66 9.75 49.68
CA GLY A 8 12.76 10.41 48.38
C GLY A 8 13.36 9.46 47.36
N LEU A 9 12.58 9.09 46.33
CA LEU A 9 13.10 8.39 45.16
C LEU A 9 14.35 9.12 44.67
N SER A 10 15.49 8.42 44.63
CA SER A 10 16.75 9.01 44.22
C SER A 10 16.59 9.63 42.83
N PRO A 11 17.11 10.84 42.57
CA PRO A 11 16.93 11.53 41.28
C PRO A 11 17.41 10.65 40.11
N LEU A 12 18.47 9.88 40.32
CA LEU A 12 19.00 8.90 39.37
C LEU A 12 17.96 7.82 39.00
N PHE A 13 17.16 7.37 39.96
CA PHE A 13 16.08 6.41 39.75
C PHE A 13 14.94 7.04 38.92
N ILE A 14 14.59 8.30 39.19
CA ILE A 14 13.58 9.05 38.42
C ILE A 14 14.03 9.22 36.96
N PHE A 15 15.30 9.60 36.73
CA PHE A 15 15.85 9.71 35.38
C PHE A 15 15.86 8.36 34.66
N THR A 16 16.26 7.27 35.33
CA THR A 16 16.33 5.95 34.70
C THR A 16 14.95 5.44 34.30
N VAL A 17 13.96 5.54 35.20
CA VAL A 17 12.57 5.15 34.91
C VAL A 17 11.98 6.03 33.81
N GLY A 18 12.23 7.35 33.87
CA GLY A 18 11.77 8.28 32.84
C GLY A 18 12.36 7.98 31.45
N SER A 19 13.66 7.68 31.37
CA SER A 19 14.31 7.30 30.12
C SER A 19 13.79 5.99 29.55
N ILE A 20 13.56 4.97 30.39
CA ILE A 20 12.96 3.70 29.95
C ILE A 20 11.53 3.93 29.44
N ALA A 21 10.71 4.67 30.19
CA ALA A 21 9.35 4.99 29.77
C ALA A 21 9.33 5.75 28.44
N PHE A 22 10.25 6.71 28.27
CA PHE A 22 10.39 7.45 27.01
C PHE A 22 10.77 6.54 25.83
N LEU A 23 11.75 5.66 26.01
CA LEU A 23 12.15 4.70 24.96
C LEU A 23 11.01 3.75 24.58
N LEU A 24 10.23 3.28 25.56
CA LEU A 24 9.06 2.43 25.30
C LEU A 24 7.96 3.18 24.54
N ILE A 25 7.68 4.44 24.88
CA ILE A 25 6.69 5.26 24.17
C ILE A 25 7.15 5.52 22.74
N VAL A 26 8.41 5.93 22.54
CA VAL A 26 8.96 6.14 21.20
C VAL A 26 8.93 4.84 20.40
N GLY A 27 9.31 3.72 21.01
CA GLY A 27 9.23 2.40 20.38
C GLY A 27 7.81 2.03 19.96
N ALA A 28 6.81 2.29 20.81
CA ALA A 28 5.41 2.05 20.49
C ALA A 28 4.92 2.95 19.35
N VAL A 29 5.22 4.25 19.38
CA VAL A 29 4.85 5.19 18.33
C VAL A 29 5.47 4.78 16.99
N VAL A 30 6.75 4.40 16.99
CA VAL A 30 7.44 3.92 15.78
C VAL A 30 6.80 2.63 15.28
N TRP A 31 6.45 1.70 16.16
CA TRP A 31 5.80 0.43 15.79
C TRP A 31 4.43 0.66 15.11
N PHE A 32 3.60 1.53 15.65
CA PHE A 32 2.30 1.88 15.06
C PHE A 32 2.40 2.78 13.81
N ALA A 33 3.57 3.37 13.56
CA ALA A 33 3.81 4.17 12.36
C ALA A 33 4.29 3.33 11.16
N ILE A 34 4.58 2.03 11.32
CA ILE A 34 5.00 1.17 10.20
C ILE A 34 3.77 0.93 9.31
N PRO A 35 3.77 1.41 8.06
CA PRO A 35 2.68 1.15 7.14
C PRO A 35 2.55 -0.36 6.93
N GLY A 36 1.31 -0.83 6.86
CA GLY A 36 1.04 -2.24 6.60
C GLY A 36 1.64 -2.71 5.28
N ALA A 37 1.63 -4.02 5.08
CA ALA A 37 2.25 -4.63 3.92
C ALA A 37 1.67 -4.02 2.62
N SER A 38 2.56 -3.67 1.67
CA SER A 38 2.18 -3.00 0.43
C SER A 38 2.83 -3.65 -0.80
N ALA A 39 2.13 -3.57 -1.93
CA ALA A 39 2.62 -3.94 -3.24
C ALA A 39 2.43 -2.76 -4.19
N LYS A 40 3.44 -2.48 -5.03
CA LYS A 40 3.37 -1.42 -6.03
C LYS A 40 4.06 -1.85 -7.31
N HIS A 41 3.35 -1.72 -8.42
CA HIS A 41 3.84 -2.04 -9.74
C HIS A 41 3.56 -0.90 -10.71
N HIS A 42 4.46 -0.75 -11.68
CA HIS A 42 4.30 0.17 -12.79
C HIS A 42 4.50 -0.61 -14.08
N PHE A 43 3.50 -0.57 -14.96
CA PHE A 43 3.55 -1.23 -16.25
C PHE A 43 3.25 -0.26 -17.37
N VAL A 44 3.81 -0.52 -18.54
CA VAL A 44 3.59 0.28 -19.75
C VAL A 44 3.09 -0.64 -20.85
N SER A 45 2.13 -0.17 -21.63
CA SER A 45 1.59 -0.91 -22.77
C SER A 45 2.65 -1.09 -23.86
N PRO A 46 2.53 -2.11 -24.74
CA PRO A 46 3.49 -2.32 -25.82
C PRO A 46 3.72 -1.09 -26.71
N SER A 47 2.67 -0.31 -26.98
CA SER A 47 2.76 0.93 -27.76
C SER A 47 3.30 2.13 -26.97
N GLY A 48 3.41 2.04 -25.64
CA GLY A 48 3.79 3.14 -24.76
C GLY A 48 2.70 4.17 -24.51
N ARG A 49 1.47 3.97 -25.02
CA ARG A 49 0.37 4.94 -24.93
C ARG A 49 -0.39 4.88 -23.62
N VAL A 50 -0.33 3.76 -22.91
CA VAL A 50 -0.99 3.57 -21.62
C VAL A 50 0.03 3.08 -20.61
N ALA A 51 0.04 3.68 -19.42
CA ALA A 51 0.76 3.18 -18.28
C ALA A 51 -0.23 2.82 -17.16
N LEU A 52 0.11 1.79 -16.38
CA LEU A 52 -0.69 1.29 -15.26
C LEU A 52 0.14 1.37 -13.99
N ASP A 53 -0.33 2.16 -13.04
CA ASP A 53 0.13 2.11 -11.67
C ASP A 53 -0.83 1.20 -10.89
N ILE A 54 -0.33 0.07 -10.38
CA ILE A 54 -1.10 -0.87 -9.56
C ILE A 54 -0.54 -0.82 -8.16
N GLY A 55 -1.39 -0.52 -7.18
CA GLY A 55 -1.03 -0.40 -5.78
C GLY A 55 -1.99 -1.17 -4.89
N GLU A 56 -1.44 -1.79 -3.86
CA GLU A 56 -2.17 -2.43 -2.78
C GLU A 56 -1.52 -2.08 -1.45
N THR A 57 -2.34 -1.68 -0.47
CA THR A 57 -1.90 -1.42 0.90
C THR A 57 -2.89 -2.10 1.84
N CYS A 58 -2.41 -3.03 2.65
CA CYS A 58 -3.25 -3.75 3.61
C CYS A 58 -3.00 -3.29 5.04
N GLY A 59 -4.07 -2.92 5.74
CA GLY A 59 -4.10 -2.77 7.19
C GLY A 59 -4.50 -4.08 7.89
N GLU A 60 -4.84 -4.02 9.17
CA GLU A 60 -5.17 -5.22 9.96
C GLU A 60 -6.46 -5.91 9.52
N ALA A 61 -7.44 -5.17 8.98
CA ALA A 61 -8.77 -5.68 8.67
C ALA A 61 -9.21 -5.50 7.20
N SER A 62 -8.47 -4.69 6.42
CA SER A 62 -8.84 -4.37 5.04
C SER A 62 -7.63 -4.04 4.18
N CYS A 63 -7.78 -4.27 2.89
CA CYS A 63 -6.81 -3.85 1.88
C CYS A 63 -7.42 -2.78 0.98
N GLU A 64 -6.71 -1.67 0.86
CA GLU A 64 -6.98 -0.65 -0.13
C GLU A 64 -6.23 -1.00 -1.41
N ARG A 65 -6.95 -1.06 -2.53
CA ARG A 65 -6.39 -1.34 -3.85
C ARG A 65 -6.67 -0.18 -4.77
N ARG A 66 -5.65 0.27 -5.48
CA ARG A 66 -5.75 1.34 -6.46
C ARG A 66 -5.09 0.90 -7.75
N ILE A 67 -5.81 1.03 -8.86
CA ILE A 67 -5.25 0.92 -10.19
C ILE A 67 -5.48 2.27 -10.86
N ILE A 68 -4.43 2.86 -11.39
CA ILE A 68 -4.50 4.11 -12.12
C ILE A 68 -3.98 3.85 -13.54
N ALA A 69 -4.81 4.16 -14.53
CA ALA A 69 -4.41 4.17 -15.93
C ALA A 69 -4.02 5.61 -16.32
N GLU A 70 -2.77 5.80 -16.71
CA GLU A 70 -2.30 7.02 -17.36
C GLU A 70 -2.31 6.81 -18.88
N THR A 71 -3.10 7.60 -19.60
CA THR A 71 -3.14 7.59 -21.07
C THR A 71 -2.40 8.81 -21.60
N ILE A 72 -1.55 8.60 -22.60
CA ILE A 72 -0.84 9.64 -23.33
C ILE A 72 -1.55 9.85 -24.68
N ALA A 73 -2.09 11.04 -24.88
CA ALA A 73 -2.72 11.42 -26.14
C ALA A 73 -1.69 11.75 -27.21
N ALA A 74 -2.13 11.86 -28.46
CA ALA A 74 -1.25 12.11 -29.61
C ALA A 74 -0.55 13.48 -29.55
N ASP A 75 -1.12 14.43 -28.81
CA ASP A 75 -0.54 15.75 -28.54
C ASP A 75 0.48 15.74 -27.37
N GLY A 76 0.72 14.57 -26.75
CA GLY A 76 1.58 14.41 -25.59
C GLY A 76 0.92 14.73 -24.26
N SER A 77 -0.36 15.14 -24.23
CA SER A 77 -1.09 15.36 -22.99
C SER A 77 -1.32 14.04 -22.25
N LYS A 78 -1.23 14.10 -20.91
CA LYS A 78 -1.40 12.95 -20.02
C LYS A 78 -2.70 13.04 -19.27
N TRP A 79 -3.41 11.92 -19.19
CA TRP A 79 -4.69 11.79 -18.49
C TRP A 79 -4.64 10.60 -17.55
N ARG A 80 -4.82 10.83 -16.26
CA ARG A 80 -4.87 9.78 -15.23
C ARG A 80 -6.31 9.48 -14.85
N ARG A 81 -6.65 8.20 -14.76
CA ARG A 81 -7.96 7.75 -14.31
C ARG A 81 -7.82 6.58 -13.34
N GLY A 82 -8.51 6.66 -12.22
CA GLY A 82 -8.67 5.56 -11.30
C GLY A 82 -9.60 4.50 -11.89
N CYS A 83 -9.22 3.24 -11.72
CA CYS A 83 -9.95 2.10 -12.23
C CYS A 83 -10.57 1.27 -11.11
N ARG A 84 -11.71 0.65 -11.40
CA ARG A 84 -12.36 -0.28 -10.49
C ARG A 84 -11.51 -1.55 -10.32
N VAL A 85 -11.30 -1.95 -9.07
CA VAL A 85 -10.59 -3.20 -8.73
C VAL A 85 -11.60 -4.21 -8.17
N PRO A 86 -11.89 -5.32 -8.85
CA PRO A 86 -12.89 -6.30 -8.43
C PRO A 86 -12.32 -7.33 -7.43
N LEU A 87 -11.47 -6.90 -6.50
CA LEU A 87 -10.82 -7.77 -5.50
C LEU A 87 -11.25 -7.38 -4.10
N THR A 88 -11.78 -8.33 -3.34
CA THR A 88 -12.33 -8.13 -1.99
C THR A 88 -11.52 -8.82 -0.89
N ASP A 89 -10.34 -9.37 -1.23
CA ASP A 89 -9.47 -10.05 -0.27
C ASP A 89 -9.00 -9.11 0.84
N THR A 90 -8.80 -9.66 2.03
CA THR A 90 -8.33 -8.93 3.22
C THR A 90 -6.82 -9.00 3.43
N HIS A 91 -6.09 -9.62 2.50
CA HIS A 91 -4.63 -9.76 2.52
C HIS A 91 -4.05 -9.33 1.16
N LEU A 92 -2.71 -9.21 1.10
CA LEU A 92 -2.00 -8.85 -0.13
C LEU A 92 -2.15 -9.95 -1.19
N VAL A 93 -2.74 -9.61 -2.32
CA VAL A 93 -2.91 -10.49 -3.48
C VAL A 93 -2.24 -9.94 -4.74
N LEU A 94 -1.87 -8.66 -4.74
CA LEU A 94 -1.17 -7.99 -5.84
C LEU A 94 0.36 -7.96 -5.64
N LEU A 95 0.90 -8.79 -4.75
CA LEU A 95 2.35 -8.97 -4.56
C LEU A 95 3.04 -9.28 -5.88
N ASN A 96 2.49 -10.22 -6.64
CA ASN A 96 2.95 -10.56 -7.98
C ASN A 96 1.85 -10.23 -8.98
N ALA A 97 1.81 -9.00 -9.50
CA ALA A 97 0.88 -8.62 -10.55
C ALA A 97 1.62 -8.50 -11.89
N PHE A 98 0.96 -8.84 -12.99
CA PHE A 98 1.45 -8.55 -14.34
C PHE A 98 0.29 -8.38 -15.34
N PRO A 99 0.41 -7.44 -16.29
CA PRO A 99 -0.62 -7.22 -17.29
C PRO A 99 -0.42 -8.12 -18.52
N LEU A 100 -1.53 -8.65 -19.03
CA LEU A 100 -1.62 -9.25 -20.35
C LEU A 100 -2.46 -8.32 -21.23
N TRP A 101 -1.79 -7.58 -22.11
CA TRP A 101 -2.43 -6.59 -22.97
C TRP A 101 -3.16 -7.25 -24.13
N ALA A 102 -4.41 -6.81 -24.38
CA ALA A 102 -5.07 -7.10 -25.64
C ALA A 102 -4.38 -6.36 -26.80
N ALA A 103 -4.56 -6.86 -28.03
CA ALA A 103 -3.93 -6.28 -29.21
C ALA A 103 -4.34 -4.82 -29.50
N ASP A 104 -5.52 -4.41 -29.02
CA ASP A 104 -6.03 -3.03 -29.16
C ASP A 104 -5.57 -2.10 -28.02
N GLU A 105 -4.93 -2.65 -26.99
CA GLU A 105 -4.55 -1.98 -25.75
C GLU A 105 -5.69 -1.22 -25.06
N GLN A 106 -6.96 -1.54 -25.38
CA GLN A 106 -8.14 -0.99 -24.71
C GLN A 106 -8.56 -1.84 -23.51
N THR A 107 -8.14 -3.10 -23.52
CA THR A 107 -8.39 -4.05 -22.45
C THR A 107 -7.06 -4.68 -22.02
N VAL A 108 -6.92 -4.90 -20.72
CA VAL A 108 -5.79 -5.61 -20.13
C VAL A 108 -6.32 -6.65 -19.15
N GLU A 109 -5.79 -7.86 -19.19
CA GLU A 109 -6.05 -8.87 -18.17
C GLU A 109 -4.95 -8.76 -17.11
N ILE A 110 -5.33 -8.39 -15.89
CA ILE A 110 -4.40 -8.33 -14.76
C ILE A 110 -4.34 -9.72 -14.16
N VAL A 111 -3.19 -10.37 -14.29
CA VAL A 111 -2.90 -11.63 -13.60
C VAL A 111 -2.20 -11.28 -12.30
N TYR A 112 -2.62 -11.91 -11.21
CA TYR A 112 -2.09 -11.64 -9.89
C TYR A 112 -1.90 -12.91 -9.09
N ALA A 113 -0.96 -12.88 -8.14
CA ALA A 113 -0.77 -13.93 -7.15
C ALA A 113 -0.24 -13.36 -5.82
N ASP A 114 -0.70 -13.97 -4.73
CA ASP A 114 -0.26 -13.73 -3.37
C ASP A 114 1.14 -14.35 -3.09
N ALA A 115 1.59 -14.27 -1.84
CA ALA A 115 2.87 -14.84 -1.41
C ALA A 115 2.90 -16.38 -1.46
N ALA A 116 1.75 -17.05 -1.38
CA ALA A 116 1.63 -18.50 -1.47
C ALA A 116 1.51 -19.00 -2.93
N GLY A 117 1.46 -18.08 -3.90
CA GLY A 117 1.25 -18.38 -5.30
C GLY A 117 -0.23 -18.65 -5.65
N GLN A 118 -1.16 -18.39 -4.72
CA GLN A 118 -2.58 -18.41 -5.01
C GLN A 118 -2.95 -17.10 -5.69
N GLY A 119 -3.70 -17.22 -6.78
CA GLY A 119 -3.88 -16.09 -7.67
C GLY A 119 -5.03 -16.29 -8.62
N GLY A 120 -5.26 -15.26 -9.39
CA GLY A 120 -6.32 -15.23 -10.37
C GLY A 120 -6.01 -14.23 -11.46
N LYS A 121 -7.05 -13.92 -12.21
CA LYS A 121 -7.00 -12.88 -13.23
C LYS A 121 -8.32 -12.17 -13.31
N PHE A 122 -8.27 -10.87 -13.59
CA PHE A 122 -9.46 -10.09 -13.88
C PHE A 122 -9.20 -9.18 -15.08
N PRO A 123 -10.21 -9.00 -15.95
CA PRO A 123 -10.10 -8.05 -17.03
C PRO A 123 -10.28 -6.64 -16.50
N LEU A 124 -9.61 -5.69 -17.15
CA LEU A 124 -9.75 -4.26 -16.96
C LEU A 124 -9.95 -3.63 -18.33
N ASN A 125 -11.12 -3.05 -18.55
CA ASN A 125 -11.43 -2.29 -19.75
C ASN A 125 -11.32 -0.79 -19.43
N PHE A 126 -10.42 -0.07 -20.10
CA PHE A 126 -10.15 1.33 -19.73
C PHE A 126 -11.36 2.25 -19.90
N ALA A 127 -12.25 1.98 -20.85
CA ALA A 127 -13.43 2.80 -21.07
C ALA A 127 -14.53 2.54 -20.02
N ALA A 128 -14.72 1.28 -19.62
CA ALA A 128 -15.77 0.88 -18.69
C ALA A 128 -15.36 1.00 -17.22
N ASP A 129 -14.12 0.62 -16.91
CA ASP A 129 -13.65 0.46 -15.52
C ASP A 129 -12.85 1.65 -15.01
N CYS A 130 -12.22 2.44 -15.90
CA CYS A 130 -11.37 3.59 -15.53
C CYS A 130 -12.08 4.92 -15.77
N THR A 131 -13.08 5.20 -14.94
CA THR A 131 -13.96 6.37 -15.07
C THR A 131 -13.75 7.41 -13.97
N ALA A 132 -13.04 7.08 -12.90
CA ALA A 132 -12.77 8.02 -11.82
C ALA A 132 -11.64 8.97 -12.22
N THR A 133 -11.90 10.28 -12.20
CA THR A 133 -10.83 11.28 -12.33
C THR A 133 -10.03 11.31 -11.04
N GLU A 134 -8.70 11.20 -11.15
CA GLU A 134 -7.77 11.34 -10.02
C GLU A 134 -7.40 12.80 -9.77
#